data_AF-A0A9X2EH83-F1
#
_entry.id   AF-A0A9X2EH83-F1
#
_cell.length_a   1.000
_cell.length_b   1.000
_cell.length_c   1.000
_cell.angle_alpha   90.00
_cell.angle_beta   90.00
_cell.angle_gamma   90.00
#
_symmetry.space_group_name_H-M   'P 1'
#
loop_
_entity.id
_entity.type
_entity.pdbx_description
1 polymer ?
#
loop_
_entity_poly.entity_id
_entity_poly.type
_entity_poly.pdbx_seq_one_letter_code
_entity_poly.pdbx_strand_id
1 'polypeptide(L)'
;MKFTKTLLAAAALATATAVPASAGHHHNSQPDIVAAAASNDNFETLVAAVKAAGLVETLQGDGPFTVFAPTDRAFAKLPDGTVGALVQPENRDALTGILTYHVVAGEFKAADVLDLVRRHGGSAAIPTVQGGELIASLSDGELILTDEQGNRIAVTQTDLDVSNGVIHVIDGVLMP
;
A
#
# COMPACT_ATOMS: atom_id res chain seq x y z
N MET A 1 -62.04 49.63 31.93
CA MET A 1 -61.78 48.82 33.14
C MET A 1 -60.52 47.98 32.92
N LYS A 2 -59.48 48.24 33.72
CA LYS A 2 -58.39 47.36 34.24
C LYS A 2 -57.77 46.23 33.38
N PHE A 3 -56.47 46.43 33.11
CA PHE A 3 -55.29 45.51 33.14
C PHE A 3 -55.23 44.26 32.24
N THR A 4 -54.08 44.08 31.53
CA THR A 4 -53.10 42.98 31.77
C THR A 4 -51.85 43.05 30.84
N LYS A 5 -50.67 43.11 31.49
CA LYS A 5 -49.30 42.57 31.19
C LYS A 5 -48.70 42.56 29.76
N THR A 6 -47.54 43.21 29.51
CA THR A 6 -46.13 42.81 29.81
C THR A 6 -45.56 41.76 28.84
N LEU A 7 -44.53 42.09 28.04
CA LEU A 7 -43.12 41.68 28.21
C LEU A 7 -42.20 42.17 27.06
N LEU A 8 -41.03 42.69 27.45
CA LEU A 8 -39.82 43.04 26.70
C LEU A 8 -39.17 41.84 25.97
N ALA A 9 -38.40 42.08 24.91
CA ALA A 9 -36.93 41.92 24.90
C ALA A 9 -36.31 42.10 23.50
N ALA A 10 -35.38 43.04 23.38
CA ALA A 10 -34.42 43.15 22.29
C ALA A 10 -33.21 42.25 22.59
N ALA A 11 -32.72 41.50 21.59
CA ALA A 11 -31.49 40.71 21.69
C ALA A 11 -30.50 41.15 20.62
N ALA A 12 -29.37 41.70 21.06
CA ALA A 12 -28.21 42.06 20.25
C ALA A 12 -27.42 40.80 19.88
N LEU A 13 -27.05 40.67 18.59
CA LEU A 13 -26.27 39.56 18.08
C LEU A 13 -24.77 39.90 18.18
N ALA A 14 -24.07 39.26 19.12
CA ALA A 14 -22.62 39.31 19.24
C ALA A 14 -21.97 38.42 18.17
N THR A 15 -21.08 38.99 17.36
CA THR A 15 -20.25 38.25 16.40
C THR A 15 -19.09 37.58 17.14
N ALA A 16 -19.16 36.25 17.24
CA ALA A 16 -18.13 35.41 17.83
C ALA A 16 -16.89 35.30 16.92
N THR A 17 -15.72 35.31 17.54
CA THR A 17 -14.39 35.05 16.98
C THR A 17 -14.25 33.58 16.53
N ALA A 18 -13.84 33.34 15.30
CA ALA A 18 -13.35 32.04 14.86
C ALA A 18 -11.88 32.15 14.44
N VAL A 19 -11.00 31.63 15.28
CA VAL A 19 -9.59 31.34 14.98
C VAL A 19 -9.59 30.08 14.11
N PRO A 20 -8.90 30.02 12.95
CA PRO A 20 -8.77 28.77 12.22
C PRO A 20 -7.88 27.84 13.03
N ALA A 21 -8.49 26.77 13.56
CA ALA A 21 -7.81 25.65 14.16
C ALA A 21 -6.97 24.93 13.09
N SER A 22 -5.71 24.70 13.42
CA SER A 22 -4.82 23.62 12.98
C SER A 22 -5.31 22.77 11.79
N ALA A 23 -4.61 22.87 10.67
CA ALA A 23 -4.61 21.87 9.61
C ALA A 23 -3.96 20.57 10.12
N GLY A 24 -4.70 19.80 10.91
CA GLY A 24 -4.39 18.41 11.23
C GLY A 24 -5.03 17.51 10.17
N HIS A 25 -4.20 16.86 9.37
CA HIS A 25 -4.56 15.92 8.31
C HIS A 25 -5.16 14.63 8.87
N HIS A 26 -6.43 14.63 9.26
CA HIS A 26 -7.10 13.40 9.64
C HIS A 26 -8.54 13.44 9.17
N HIS A 27 -8.83 12.83 8.02
CA HIS A 27 -10.09 12.15 7.73
C HIS A 27 -9.91 11.22 6.52
N ASN A 28 -9.28 10.06 6.73
CA ASN A 28 -9.75 8.82 6.13
C ASN A 28 -9.51 7.69 7.13
N SER A 29 -10.54 6.92 7.42
CA SER A 29 -10.58 5.98 8.56
C SER A 29 -9.83 4.66 8.31
N GLN A 30 -8.90 4.64 7.34
CA GLN A 30 -8.08 3.48 7.00
C GLN A 30 -6.60 3.92 6.92
N PRO A 31 -5.64 3.12 7.42
CA PRO A 31 -4.22 3.43 7.25
C PRO A 31 -3.82 3.31 5.77
N ASP A 32 -3.01 4.25 5.27
CA ASP A 32 -2.35 4.12 3.96
C ASP A 32 -1.35 2.96 3.95
N ILE A 33 -0.87 2.54 2.77
CA ILE A 33 0.09 1.43 2.62
C ILE A 33 1.26 1.52 3.61
N VAL A 34 1.86 2.71 3.72
CA VAL A 34 3.01 2.95 4.62
C VAL A 34 2.60 2.89 6.08
N ALA A 35 1.42 3.39 6.44
CA ALA A 35 0.92 3.36 7.81
C ALA A 35 0.50 1.94 8.24
N ALA A 36 -0.08 1.17 7.32
CA ALA A 36 -0.46 -0.23 7.52
C ALA A 36 0.79 -1.11 7.70
N ALA A 37 1.82 -0.90 6.87
CA ALA A 37 3.10 -1.57 6.98
C ALA A 37 3.85 -1.15 8.27
N ALA A 38 3.87 0.14 8.61
CA ALA A 38 4.52 0.63 9.83
C ALA A 38 3.82 0.20 11.13
N SER A 39 2.54 -0.17 11.07
CA SER A 39 1.79 -0.70 12.21
C SER A 39 2.01 -2.20 12.44
N ASN A 40 2.78 -2.86 11.59
CA ASN A 40 3.03 -4.30 11.62
C ASN A 40 4.53 -4.58 11.66
N ASP A 41 5.00 -5.24 12.73
CA ASP A 41 6.42 -5.59 12.89
C ASP A 41 6.96 -6.47 11.75
N ASN A 42 6.08 -7.22 11.07
CA ASN A 42 6.45 -8.07 9.94
C ASN A 42 6.84 -7.29 8.66
N PHE A 43 6.68 -5.97 8.60
CA PHE A 43 7.01 -5.15 7.43
C PHE A 43 8.05 -4.06 7.73
N GLU A 44 8.73 -4.10 8.88
CA GLU A 44 9.74 -3.08 9.24
C GLU A 44 10.84 -2.94 8.18
N THR A 45 11.35 -4.05 7.65
CA THR A 45 12.38 -4.08 6.59
C THR A 45 11.89 -3.39 5.31
N LEU A 46 10.62 -3.61 4.93
CA LEU A 46 10.02 -2.96 3.78
C LEU A 46 9.85 -1.45 4.00
N VAL A 47 9.37 -1.04 5.18
CA VAL A 47 9.23 0.38 5.53
C VAL A 47 10.60 1.09 5.53
N ALA A 48 11.63 0.43 6.06
CA ALA A 48 13.00 0.93 6.02
C ALA A 48 13.49 1.08 4.57
N ALA A 49 13.24 0.09 3.71
CA ALA A 49 13.60 0.14 2.30
C ALA A 49 12.87 1.27 1.55
N VAL A 50 11.56 1.44 1.76
CA VAL A 50 10.76 2.51 1.13
C VAL A 50 11.24 3.89 1.56
N LYS A 51 11.55 4.07 2.86
CA LYS A 51 12.15 5.32 3.37
C LYS A 51 13.54 5.55 2.78
N ALA A 52 14.35 4.50 2.69
CA ALA A 52 15.68 4.55 2.10
C ALA A 52 15.63 4.81 0.58
N ALA A 53 14.58 4.41 -0.14
CA ALA A 53 14.39 4.74 -1.55
C ALA A 53 13.78 6.13 -1.76
N GLY A 54 13.06 6.66 -0.77
CA GLY A 54 12.31 7.92 -0.90
C GLY A 54 10.97 7.75 -1.60
N LEU A 55 10.41 6.53 -1.63
CA LEU A 55 9.14 6.23 -2.28
C LEU A 55 7.92 6.40 -1.37
N VAL A 56 8.12 6.87 -0.13
CA VAL A 56 7.03 7.10 0.84
C VAL A 56 5.95 7.99 0.23
N GLU A 57 6.35 9.11 -0.36
CA GLU A 57 5.47 10.08 -1.00
C GLU A 57 4.73 9.51 -2.22
N THR A 58 5.38 8.68 -3.03
CA THR A 58 4.74 7.96 -4.16
C THR A 58 3.71 6.96 -3.67
N LEU A 59 4.04 6.19 -2.63
CA LEU A 59 3.16 5.19 -2.00
C LEU A 59 2.10 5.80 -1.08
N GLN A 60 2.08 7.12 -0.91
CA GLN A 60 1.02 7.91 -0.27
C GLN A 60 0.16 8.65 -1.30
N GLY A 61 0.41 8.46 -2.60
CA GLY A 61 -0.38 9.08 -3.66
C GLY A 61 -1.84 8.59 -3.71
N ASP A 62 -2.68 9.35 -4.41
CA ASP A 62 -4.15 9.20 -4.49
C ASP A 62 -4.63 7.99 -5.31
N GLY A 63 -3.74 7.37 -6.10
CA GLY A 63 -4.13 6.30 -7.03
C GLY A 63 -4.38 4.97 -6.32
N PRO A 64 -5.23 4.08 -6.87
CA PRO A 64 -5.25 2.71 -6.38
C PRO A 64 -3.95 2.02 -6.77
N PHE A 65 -3.15 1.66 -5.77
CA PHE A 65 -1.93 0.88 -5.94
C PHE A 65 -2.12 -0.52 -5.41
N THR A 66 -1.69 -1.52 -6.17
CA THR A 66 -1.57 -2.88 -5.66
C THR A 66 -0.13 -3.12 -5.28
N VAL A 67 0.13 -3.36 -4.00
CA VAL A 67 1.49 -3.58 -3.48
C VAL A 67 1.66 -5.00 -3.02
N PHE A 68 2.62 -5.70 -3.61
CA PHE A 68 3.05 -7.00 -3.14
C PHE A 68 4.09 -6.80 -2.04
N ALA A 69 3.69 -6.92 -0.79
CA ALA A 69 4.54 -6.67 0.37
C ALA A 69 5.17 -7.97 0.88
N PRO A 70 6.49 -8.19 0.68
CA PRO A 70 7.20 -9.26 1.37
C PRO A 70 7.20 -9.08 2.88
N THR A 71 6.97 -10.17 3.62
CA THR A 71 7.17 -10.19 5.07
C THR A 71 8.65 -10.20 5.42
N ASP A 72 9.00 -9.86 6.66
CA ASP A 72 10.37 -9.99 7.17
C ASP A 72 10.91 -11.42 7.03
N ARG A 73 10.03 -12.43 7.14
CA ARG A 73 10.36 -13.83 6.87
C ARG A 73 10.74 -14.08 5.43
N ALA A 74 10.10 -13.39 4.47
CA ALA A 74 10.47 -13.46 3.06
C ALA A 74 11.87 -12.90 2.83
N PHE A 75 12.20 -11.77 3.47
CA PHE A 75 13.55 -11.21 3.46
C PHE A 75 14.58 -12.15 4.09
N ALA A 76 14.23 -12.82 5.19
CA ALA A 76 15.09 -13.78 5.88
C ALA A 76 15.35 -15.08 5.07
N LYS A 77 14.54 -15.38 4.04
CA LYS A 77 14.78 -16.51 3.13
C LYS A 77 15.81 -16.19 2.06
N LEU A 78 16.07 -14.91 1.80
CA LEU A 78 17.15 -14.53 0.90
C LEU A 78 18.49 -14.86 1.59
N PRO A 79 19.51 -15.27 0.83
CA PRO A 79 20.81 -15.55 1.41
C PRO A 79 21.35 -14.33 2.16
N ASP A 80 21.91 -14.57 3.35
CA ASP A 80 22.54 -13.55 4.19
C ASP A 80 23.51 -12.70 3.37
N GLY A 81 23.22 -11.40 3.27
CA GLY A 81 23.98 -10.43 2.48
C GLY A 81 23.23 -9.83 1.32
N THR A 82 22.21 -10.48 0.75
CA THR A 82 21.41 -9.89 -0.35
C THR A 82 20.60 -8.71 0.16
N VAL A 83 19.86 -8.87 1.27
CA VAL A 83 19.10 -7.76 1.87
C VAL A 83 20.05 -6.63 2.25
N GLY A 84 21.14 -6.96 2.96
CA GLY A 84 22.17 -6.00 3.36
C GLY A 84 22.76 -5.23 2.18
N ALA A 85 23.00 -5.88 1.04
CA ALA A 85 23.43 -5.25 -0.21
C ALA A 85 22.33 -4.34 -0.78
N LEU A 86 21.06 -4.80 -0.81
CA LEU A 86 19.94 -4.04 -1.35
C LEU A 86 19.66 -2.74 -0.56
N VAL A 87 19.83 -2.74 0.76
CA VAL A 87 19.68 -1.51 1.58
C VAL A 87 20.92 -0.61 1.58
N GLN A 88 22.00 -0.97 0.86
CA GLN A 88 23.15 -0.08 0.76
C GLN A 88 22.78 1.20 -0.01
N PRO A 89 23.32 2.37 0.40
CA PRO A 89 23.08 3.63 -0.28
C PRO A 89 23.52 3.60 -1.75
N GLU A 90 24.54 2.78 -2.06
CA GLU A 90 25.06 2.54 -3.41
C GLU A 90 24.06 1.81 -4.32
N ASN A 91 23.12 1.07 -3.73
CA ASN A 91 22.10 0.30 -4.44
C ASN A 91 20.71 0.93 -4.37
N ARG A 92 20.61 2.23 -4.02
CA ARG A 92 19.32 2.95 -3.97
C ARG A 92 18.54 2.89 -5.27
N ASP A 93 19.20 3.00 -6.42
CA ASP A 93 18.54 2.89 -7.72
C ASP A 93 17.94 1.49 -7.92
N ALA A 94 18.69 0.44 -7.58
CA ALA A 94 18.22 -0.94 -7.62
C ALA A 94 17.07 -1.17 -6.62
N LEU A 95 17.18 -0.63 -5.40
CA LEU A 95 16.12 -0.71 -4.39
C LEU A 95 14.84 -0.01 -4.86
N THR A 96 14.97 1.17 -5.49
CA THR A 96 13.84 1.89 -6.07
C THR A 96 13.20 1.06 -7.17
N GLY A 97 14.00 0.47 -8.07
CA GLY A 97 13.54 -0.45 -9.10
C GLY A 97 12.74 -1.62 -8.52
N ILE A 98 13.32 -2.32 -7.54
CA ILE A 98 12.68 -3.45 -6.86
C ILE A 98 11.37 -3.02 -6.19
N LEU A 99 11.35 -1.89 -5.48
CA LEU A 99 10.13 -1.40 -4.85
C LEU A 99 9.06 -1.04 -5.87
N THR A 100 9.43 -0.38 -6.98
CA THR A 100 8.49 -0.11 -8.08
C THR A 100 8.06 -1.37 -8.82
N TYR A 101 8.82 -2.46 -8.74
CA TYR A 101 8.45 -3.76 -9.31
C TYR A 101 7.41 -4.48 -8.43
N HIS A 102 7.48 -4.30 -7.11
CA HIS A 102 6.45 -4.79 -6.19
C HIS A 102 5.16 -3.95 -6.22
N VAL A 103 5.18 -2.81 -6.91
CA VAL A 103 4.02 -1.91 -7.02
C VAL A 103 3.44 -2.03 -8.42
N VAL A 104 2.14 -2.26 -8.47
CA VAL A 104 1.37 -2.28 -9.70
C VAL A 104 0.39 -1.12 -9.67
N ALA A 105 0.36 -0.35 -10.76
CA ALA A 105 -0.62 0.72 -10.94
C ALA A 105 -1.99 0.10 -11.27
N GLY A 106 -2.97 0.32 -10.40
CA GLY A 106 -4.31 -0.25 -10.50
C GLY A 106 -4.68 -1.08 -9.28
N GLU A 107 -5.99 -1.28 -9.10
CA GLU A 107 -6.53 -2.19 -8.10
C GLU A 107 -6.66 -3.58 -8.72
N PHE A 108 -5.81 -4.51 -8.28
CA PHE A 108 -5.85 -5.90 -8.67
C PHE A 108 -6.15 -6.73 -7.43
N LYS A 109 -7.43 -7.05 -7.24
CA LYS A 109 -7.85 -7.99 -6.19
C LYS A 109 -7.46 -9.41 -6.56
N ALA A 110 -7.32 -10.29 -5.57
CA ALA A 110 -6.96 -11.67 -5.88
C ALA A 110 -8.00 -12.34 -6.77
N ALA A 111 -9.28 -11.99 -6.59
CA ALA A 111 -10.35 -12.47 -7.45
C ALA A 111 -10.18 -12.05 -8.91
N ASP A 112 -9.84 -10.79 -9.18
CA ASP A 112 -9.61 -10.29 -10.54
C ASP A 112 -8.40 -10.93 -11.20
N VAL A 113 -7.29 -11.05 -10.45
CA VAL A 113 -6.08 -11.74 -10.92
C VAL A 113 -6.40 -13.20 -11.21
N LEU A 114 -7.15 -13.87 -10.33
CA LEU A 114 -7.56 -15.26 -10.49
C LEU A 114 -8.44 -15.47 -11.74
N ASP A 115 -9.42 -14.59 -11.95
CA ASP A 115 -10.27 -14.62 -13.14
C ASP A 115 -9.46 -14.37 -14.41
N LEU A 116 -8.49 -13.46 -14.37
CA LEU A 116 -7.57 -13.22 -15.48
C LEU A 116 -6.72 -14.47 -15.76
N VAL A 117 -6.09 -15.05 -14.75
CA VAL A 117 -5.29 -16.29 -14.84
C VAL A 117 -6.11 -17.43 -15.44
N ARG A 118 -7.35 -17.62 -14.98
CA ARG A 118 -8.26 -18.65 -15.51
C ARG A 118 -8.63 -18.38 -16.97
N ARG A 119 -8.93 -17.13 -17.33
CA ARG A 119 -9.26 -16.74 -18.71
C ARG A 119 -8.09 -16.87 -19.68
N HIS A 120 -6.87 -16.64 -19.20
CA HIS A 120 -5.65 -16.72 -19.98
C HIS A 120 -5.00 -18.11 -19.98
N GLY A 121 -5.70 -19.14 -19.48
CA GLY A 121 -5.26 -20.53 -19.59
C GLY A 121 -4.26 -21.00 -18.54
N GLY A 122 -4.14 -20.29 -17.41
CA GLY A 122 -3.35 -20.71 -16.25
C GLY A 122 -2.32 -19.68 -15.75
N SER A 123 -2.09 -18.60 -16.50
CA SER A 123 -1.19 -17.50 -16.12
C SER A 123 -1.66 -16.16 -16.68
N ALA A 124 -1.38 -15.06 -15.98
CA ALA A 124 -1.66 -13.70 -16.39
C ALA A 124 -0.44 -12.81 -16.15
N ALA A 125 -0.06 -12.01 -17.15
CA ALA A 125 0.98 -11.01 -17.02
C ALA A 125 0.40 -9.71 -16.45
N ILE A 126 1.04 -9.18 -15.42
CA ILE A 126 0.65 -7.96 -14.72
C ILE A 126 1.80 -6.95 -14.88
N PRO A 127 1.57 -5.81 -15.56
CA PRO A 127 2.60 -4.79 -15.71
C PRO A 127 2.85 -4.05 -14.38
N THR A 128 4.10 -3.96 -13.97
CA THR A 128 4.52 -3.24 -12.76
C THR A 128 4.82 -1.78 -13.05
N VAL A 129 4.88 -0.93 -12.02
CA VAL A 129 5.24 0.50 -12.17
C VAL A 129 6.68 0.68 -12.66
N GLN A 130 7.56 -0.28 -12.37
CA GLN A 130 8.92 -0.28 -12.88
C GLN A 130 8.97 -0.42 -14.42
N GLY A 131 7.97 -1.05 -15.02
CA GLY A 131 7.91 -1.39 -16.45
C GLY A 131 8.20 -2.86 -16.77
N GLY A 132 8.52 -3.68 -15.77
CA GLY A 132 8.63 -5.14 -15.90
C GLY A 132 7.26 -5.83 -15.79
N GLU A 133 7.16 -7.06 -16.28
CA GLU A 133 5.94 -7.86 -16.22
C GLU A 133 6.05 -8.95 -15.15
N LEU A 134 5.04 -9.01 -14.27
CA LEU A 134 4.93 -10.05 -13.25
C LEU A 134 3.93 -11.11 -13.72
N ILE A 135 4.33 -12.37 -13.74
CA ILE A 135 3.44 -13.45 -14.16
C ILE A 135 2.73 -14.02 -12.93
N ALA A 136 1.45 -13.71 -12.78
CA ALA A 136 0.57 -14.37 -11.83
C ALA A 136 0.06 -15.69 -12.39
N SER A 137 0.05 -16.75 -11.60
CA SER A 137 -0.45 -18.08 -11.94
C SER A 137 -1.18 -18.68 -10.75
N LEU A 138 -2.14 -19.57 -11.00
CA LEU A 138 -2.83 -20.29 -9.94
C LEU A 138 -2.27 -21.70 -9.85
N SER A 139 -1.72 -22.06 -8.69
CA SER A 139 -1.23 -23.41 -8.43
C SER A 139 -1.84 -23.93 -7.14
N ASP A 140 -2.50 -25.09 -7.19
CA ASP A 140 -3.14 -25.73 -6.03
C ASP A 140 -4.16 -24.85 -5.26
N GLY A 141 -4.74 -23.85 -5.93
CA GLY A 141 -5.66 -22.89 -5.31
C GLY A 141 -4.97 -21.70 -4.63
N GLU A 142 -3.64 -21.64 -4.68
CA GLU A 142 -2.83 -20.52 -4.20
C GLU A 142 -2.32 -19.67 -5.37
N LEU A 143 -2.30 -18.35 -5.17
CA LEU A 143 -1.76 -17.42 -6.14
C LEU A 143 -0.23 -17.46 -6.08
N ILE A 144 0.39 -17.83 -7.19
CA ILE A 144 1.85 -17.87 -7.37
C ILE A 144 2.25 -16.74 -8.32
N LEU A 145 3.13 -15.86 -7.87
CA LEU A 145 3.74 -14.82 -8.68
C LEU A 145 5.10 -15.30 -9.16
N THR A 146 5.39 -15.16 -10.44
CA THR A 146 6.68 -15.47 -11.05
C THR A 146 7.31 -14.18 -11.54
N ASP A 147 8.50 -13.87 -11.03
CA ASP A 147 9.27 -12.69 -11.44
C ASP A 147 10.12 -12.94 -12.70
N GLU A 148 10.82 -11.90 -13.17
CA GLU A 148 11.67 -11.97 -14.38
C GLU A 148 12.88 -12.90 -14.21
N GLN A 149 13.34 -13.12 -12.98
CA GLN A 149 14.39 -14.11 -12.67
C GLN A 149 13.85 -15.54 -12.59
N GLY A 150 12.52 -15.72 -12.69
CA GLY A 150 11.85 -17.01 -12.62
C GLY A 150 11.64 -17.51 -11.20
N ASN A 151 11.77 -16.65 -10.17
CA ASN A 151 11.43 -17.05 -8.81
C ASN A 151 9.91 -17.13 -8.67
N ARG A 152 9.43 -18.25 -8.14
CA ARG A 152 8.00 -18.47 -7.88
C ARG A 152 7.71 -18.18 -6.42
N ILE A 153 6.87 -17.20 -6.18
CA ILE A 153 6.55 -16.69 -4.87
C ILE A 153 5.07 -16.87 -4.61
N ALA A 154 4.77 -17.60 -3.54
CA ALA A 154 3.42 -17.78 -3.05
C ALA A 154 2.92 -16.51 -2.36
N VAL A 155 1.67 -16.14 -2.66
CA VAL A 155 0.96 -15.09 -1.93
C VAL A 155 0.30 -15.72 -0.71
N THR A 156 0.72 -15.31 0.49
CA THR A 156 0.24 -15.87 1.77
C THR A 156 -1.05 -15.21 2.23
N GLN A 157 -1.23 -13.94 1.93
CA GLN A 157 -2.44 -13.20 2.28
C GLN A 157 -2.74 -12.20 1.17
N THR A 158 -3.99 -12.16 0.72
CA THR A 158 -4.44 -11.25 -0.33
C THR A 158 -5.53 -10.33 0.18
N ASP A 159 -5.84 -9.30 -0.62
CA ASP A 159 -7.00 -8.42 -0.41
C ASP A 159 -6.99 -7.67 0.93
N LEU A 160 -5.81 -7.16 1.31
CA LEU A 160 -5.74 -6.17 2.40
C LEU A 160 -6.08 -4.80 1.84
N ASP A 161 -7.33 -4.39 1.97
CA ASP A 161 -7.78 -3.04 1.61
C ASP A 161 -7.11 -1.98 2.50
N VAL A 162 -6.51 -0.99 1.85
CA VAL A 162 -5.90 0.20 2.45
C VAL A 162 -6.47 1.44 1.79
N SER A 163 -6.29 2.61 2.41
CA SER A 163 -6.88 3.88 1.93
C SER A 163 -6.55 4.20 0.47
N ASN A 164 -5.41 3.73 -0.03
CA ASN A 164 -4.86 4.04 -1.34
C ASN A 164 -4.56 2.79 -2.18
N GLY A 165 -5.29 1.69 -1.96
CA GLY A 165 -5.24 0.50 -2.80
C GLY A 165 -5.33 -0.82 -2.04
N VAL A 166 -4.55 -1.81 -2.46
CA VAL A 166 -4.59 -3.18 -1.94
C VAL A 166 -3.18 -3.69 -1.66
N ILE A 167 -2.98 -4.31 -0.49
CA ILE A 167 -1.74 -5.02 -0.17
C ILE A 167 -1.95 -6.52 -0.32
N HIS A 168 -1.01 -7.18 -1.00
CA HIS A 168 -0.89 -8.64 -1.03
C HIS A 168 0.41 -9.03 -0.34
N VAL A 169 0.30 -9.82 0.71
CA VAL A 169 1.44 -10.32 1.46
C VAL A 169 2.02 -11.53 0.77
N ILE A 170 3.32 -11.47 0.49
CA ILE A 170 4.05 -12.53 -0.19
C ILE A 170 5.16 -13.08 0.71
N ASP A 171 5.50 -14.36 0.52
CA ASP A 171 6.51 -15.07 1.32
C ASP A 171 7.87 -15.19 0.60
N GLY A 172 8.12 -14.27 -0.34
CA GLY A 172 9.37 -14.10 -1.10
C GLY A 172 9.52 -12.66 -1.60
N VAL A 173 10.71 -12.28 -2.05
CA VAL A 173 10.99 -10.95 -2.63
C VAL A 173 11.06 -11.06 -4.14
N LEU A 174 10.28 -10.24 -4.85
CA LEU A 174 10.27 -10.19 -6.31
C LEU A 174 11.48 -9.43 -6.83
N MET A 175 12.14 -9.98 -7.85
CA MET A 175 13.28 -9.31 -8.48
C MET A 175 13.02 -9.10 -9.98
N PRO A 176 13.14 -7.85 -10.49
CA PRO A 176 13.23 -7.63 -11.93
C PRO A 176 14.54 -8.21 -12.51
#